data_AF-A0A7S3BWZ4-F1
#
_entry.id   AF-A0A7S3BWZ4-F1
#
_cell.length_a   1.000
_cell.length_b   1.000
_cell.length_c   1.000
_cell.angle_alpha   90.00
_cell.angle_beta   90.00
_cell.angle_gamma   90.00
#
_symmetry.space_group_name_H-M   'P 1'
#
loop_
_entity.id
_entity.type
_entity.pdbx_description
1 polymer ?
#
loop_
_entity_poly.entity_id
_entity_poly.type
_entity_poly.pdbx_seq_one_letter_code
_entity_poly.pdbx_strand_id
1 'polypeptide(L)'
;GLCAEVERELLRTAAEDDAGRRRYAPRGRALCAALKRNADLRSRLVAHELSAAALVALADDPAALARGSAAGKERERLRARALAKATVDSAKAAHRTTEHACPACGAKDAGYTYVGGERDIRKAEVWGTGAGSEGVQIQLECRECRHAWVKDVD
;
A
#
# COMPACT_ATOMS: atom_id res chain seq x y z
N GLY A 1 -35.51 -19.36 6.33
CA GLY A 1 -34.34 -19.87 7.07
C GLY A 1 -33.12 -19.30 6.40
N LEU A 2 -32.22 -18.68 7.16
CA LEU A 2 -31.18 -17.78 6.64
C LEU A 2 -30.34 -18.39 5.49
N CYS A 3 -29.96 -19.67 5.58
CA CYS A 3 -29.21 -20.32 4.51
C CYS A 3 -29.98 -20.35 3.17
N ALA A 4 -31.27 -20.68 3.21
CA ALA A 4 -32.11 -20.70 2.01
C ALA A 4 -32.35 -19.28 1.46
N GLU A 5 -32.37 -18.27 2.30
CA GLU A 5 -32.45 -16.86 1.87
C GLU A 5 -31.18 -16.42 1.14
N VAL A 6 -30.00 -16.75 1.67
CA VAL A 6 -28.72 -16.48 1.03
C VAL A 6 -28.58 -17.25 -0.29
N GLU A 7 -29.00 -18.52 -0.32
CA GLU A 7 -28.97 -19.33 -1.54
C GLU A 7 -29.88 -18.78 -2.64
N ARG A 8 -31.12 -18.38 -2.29
CA ARG A 8 -32.03 -17.72 -3.23
C ARG A 8 -31.43 -16.44 -3.79
N GLU A 9 -30.74 -15.65 -2.98
CA GLU A 9 -30.10 -14.43 -3.44
C GLU A 9 -28.88 -14.67 -4.34
N LEU A 10 -28.09 -15.69 -4.03
CA LEU A 10 -27.01 -16.13 -4.92
C LEU A 10 -27.56 -16.61 -6.27
N LEU A 11 -28.68 -17.34 -6.28
CA LEU A 11 -29.31 -17.80 -7.51
C LEU A 11 -29.91 -16.63 -8.29
N ARG A 12 -30.56 -15.67 -7.63
CA ARG A 12 -31.12 -14.48 -8.27
C ARG A 12 -30.05 -13.70 -9.02
N THR A 13 -28.94 -13.40 -8.35
CA THR A 13 -27.80 -12.68 -8.95
C THR A 13 -27.05 -13.49 -10.02
N ALA A 14 -27.07 -14.82 -9.93
CA ALA A 14 -26.45 -15.69 -10.94
C ALA A 14 -27.33 -15.94 -12.17
N ALA A 15 -28.64 -15.68 -12.08
CA ALA A 15 -29.59 -15.92 -13.16
C ALA A 15 -29.61 -14.82 -14.23
N GLU A 16 -29.03 -13.65 -13.93
CA GLU A 16 -29.02 -12.48 -14.80
C GLU A 16 -28.18 -12.68 -16.07
N ASP A 17 -27.09 -13.45 -16.01
CA ASP A 17 -26.24 -13.74 -17.16
C ASP A 17 -25.44 -15.06 -17.03
N ASP A 18 -24.85 -15.52 -18.14
CA ASP A 18 -24.03 -16.74 -18.15
C ASP A 18 -22.72 -16.59 -17.37
N ALA A 19 -22.24 -15.36 -17.17
CA ALA A 19 -21.10 -15.10 -16.30
C ALA A 19 -21.47 -15.34 -14.83
N GLY A 20 -22.67 -14.94 -14.41
CA GLY A 20 -23.25 -15.12 -13.09
C GLY A 20 -23.42 -16.59 -12.74
N ARG A 21 -23.93 -17.40 -13.68
CA ARG A 21 -24.00 -18.87 -13.51
C ARG A 21 -22.63 -19.49 -13.24
N ARG A 22 -21.59 -19.06 -13.94
CA ARG A 22 -20.20 -19.54 -13.71
C ARG A 22 -19.63 -19.06 -12.37
N ARG A 23 -20.06 -17.90 -11.87
CA ARG A 23 -19.62 -17.32 -10.60
C ARG A 23 -20.40 -17.81 -9.39
N TYR A 24 -21.57 -18.44 -9.58
CA TYR A 24 -22.40 -18.98 -8.50
C TYR A 24 -21.61 -19.85 -7.51
N ALA A 25 -21.01 -20.94 -8.01
CA ALA A 25 -20.30 -21.89 -7.16
C ALA A 25 -19.05 -21.28 -6.47
N PRO A 26 -18.18 -20.50 -7.18
CA PRO A 26 -17.12 -19.74 -6.53
C PRO A 26 -17.61 -18.79 -5.43
N ARG A 27 -18.67 -17.99 -5.67
CA ARG A 27 -19.23 -17.05 -4.69
C ARG A 27 -19.77 -17.78 -3.47
N GLY A 28 -20.54 -18.85 -3.67
CA GLY A 28 -21.05 -19.68 -2.57
C GLY A 28 -19.91 -20.24 -1.71
N ARG A 29 -18.85 -20.77 -2.32
CA ARG A 29 -17.66 -21.27 -1.59
C ARG A 29 -16.96 -20.16 -0.82
N ALA A 30 -16.78 -18.97 -1.42
CA ALA A 30 -16.16 -17.82 -0.78
C ALA A 30 -16.95 -17.36 0.44
N LEU A 31 -18.28 -17.25 0.32
CA LEU A 31 -19.17 -16.88 1.42
C LEU A 31 -19.14 -17.92 2.55
N CYS A 32 -19.22 -19.20 2.23
CA CYS A 32 -19.09 -20.27 3.22
C CYS A 32 -17.75 -20.20 3.98
N ALA A 33 -16.64 -19.97 3.26
CA ALA A 33 -15.33 -19.81 3.88
C ALA A 33 -15.20 -18.53 4.73
N ALA A 34 -15.84 -17.44 4.31
CA ALA A 34 -15.87 -16.19 5.06
C ALA A 34 -16.69 -16.34 6.34
N LEU A 35 -17.90 -16.89 6.26
CA LEU A 35 -18.76 -17.14 7.41
C LEU A 35 -18.10 -18.09 8.41
N LYS A 36 -17.35 -19.12 7.97
CA LYS A 36 -16.61 -20.01 8.89
C LYS A 36 -15.53 -19.26 9.68
N ARG A 37 -14.78 -18.37 9.03
CA ARG A 37 -13.62 -17.67 9.62
C ARG A 37 -13.97 -16.39 10.36
N ASN A 38 -15.12 -15.79 10.06
CA ASN A 38 -15.51 -14.49 10.60
C ASN A 38 -16.77 -14.63 11.48
N ALA A 39 -16.56 -14.75 12.79
CA ALA A 39 -17.63 -14.90 13.77
C ALA A 39 -18.55 -13.66 13.83
N ASP A 40 -17.98 -12.46 13.69
CA ASP A 40 -18.73 -11.19 13.65
C ASP A 40 -19.73 -11.18 12.49
N LEU A 41 -19.28 -11.59 11.31
CA LEU A 41 -20.11 -11.65 10.10
C LEU A 41 -21.28 -12.63 10.28
N ARG A 42 -21.07 -13.76 10.99
CA ARG A 42 -22.17 -14.68 11.35
C ARG A 42 -23.14 -14.05 12.35
N SER A 43 -22.62 -13.42 13.41
CA SER A 43 -23.45 -12.78 14.43
C SER A 43 -24.35 -11.71 13.83
N ARG A 44 -23.81 -10.87 12.94
CA ARG A 44 -24.57 -9.82 12.24
C ARG A 44 -25.63 -10.37 11.29
N LEU A 45 -25.34 -11.49 10.62
CA LEU A 45 -26.32 -12.18 9.77
C LEU A 45 -27.46 -12.78 10.60
N VAL A 46 -27.15 -13.41 11.74
CA VAL A 46 -28.15 -13.99 12.65
C VAL A 46 -28.98 -12.91 13.35
N ALA A 47 -28.36 -11.78 13.70
CA ALA A 47 -29.03 -10.62 14.27
C ALA A 47 -29.85 -9.81 13.24
N HIS A 48 -29.87 -10.22 11.97
CA HIS A 48 -30.51 -9.50 10.85
C HIS A 48 -29.98 -8.07 10.60
N GLU A 49 -28.83 -7.71 11.18
CA GLU A 49 -28.12 -6.45 10.90
C GLU A 49 -27.45 -6.46 9.51
N LEU A 50 -27.20 -7.66 8.98
CA LEU A 50 -26.71 -7.88 7.63
C LEU A 50 -27.74 -8.71 6.86
N SER A 51 -28.33 -8.13 5.82
CA SER A 51 -29.28 -8.84 4.96
C SER A 51 -28.57 -9.85 4.06
N ALA A 52 -29.30 -10.87 3.59
CA ALA A 52 -28.78 -11.85 2.63
C ALA A 52 -28.29 -11.17 1.34
N ALA A 53 -29.01 -10.18 0.83
CA ALA A 53 -28.60 -9.41 -0.34
C ALA A 53 -27.29 -8.64 -0.11
N ALA A 54 -27.14 -7.99 1.05
CA ALA A 54 -25.91 -7.28 1.41
C ALA A 54 -24.73 -8.24 1.56
N LEU A 55 -24.95 -9.43 2.14
CA LEU A 55 -23.94 -10.49 2.23
C LEU A 55 -23.48 -10.97 0.85
N VAL A 56 -24.42 -11.20 -0.09
CA VAL A 56 -24.09 -11.65 -1.44
C VAL A 56 -23.32 -10.59 -2.22
N ALA A 57 -23.68 -9.31 -2.07
CA ALA A 57 -22.92 -8.19 -2.65
C ALA A 57 -21.48 -8.13 -2.13
N LEU A 58 -21.26 -8.44 -0.84
CA LEU A 58 -19.90 -8.53 -0.27
C LEU A 58 -19.06 -9.67 -0.87
N ALA A 59 -19.67 -10.69 -1.47
CA ALA A 59 -18.95 -11.81 -2.08
C ALA A 59 -18.01 -11.37 -3.22
N ASP A 60 -18.27 -10.21 -3.83
CA ASP A 60 -17.48 -9.67 -4.93
C ASP A 60 -16.26 -8.85 -4.43
N ASP A 61 -16.20 -8.50 -3.13
CA ASP A 61 -15.05 -7.87 -2.49
C ASP A 61 -14.46 -8.78 -1.38
N PRO A 62 -13.44 -9.60 -1.70
CA PRO A 62 -12.78 -10.46 -0.73
C PRO A 62 -12.16 -9.69 0.45
N ALA A 63 -11.75 -8.44 0.21
CA ALA A 63 -11.22 -7.61 1.28
C ALA A 63 -12.35 -7.20 2.24
N ALA A 64 -13.56 -6.91 1.74
CA ALA A 64 -14.72 -6.62 2.57
C ALA A 64 -15.09 -7.76 3.52
N LEU A 65 -15.13 -8.99 3.00
CA LEU A 65 -15.41 -10.18 3.79
C LEU A 65 -14.36 -10.41 4.90
N ALA A 66 -13.12 -9.97 4.65
CA ALA A 66 -12.02 -10.10 5.59
C ALA A 66 -11.91 -8.96 6.60
N ARG A 67 -12.37 -7.73 6.28
CA ARG A 67 -12.23 -6.51 7.12
C ARG A 67 -12.74 -6.70 8.56
N GLY A 68 -13.84 -7.43 8.75
CA GLY A 68 -14.40 -7.70 10.09
C GLY A 68 -13.67 -8.78 10.90
N SER A 69 -12.85 -9.61 10.25
CA SER A 69 -12.16 -10.73 10.92
C SER A 69 -10.97 -10.24 11.75
N ALA A 70 -10.60 -10.97 12.81
CA ALA A 70 -9.42 -10.66 13.61
C ALA A 70 -8.14 -10.54 12.77
N ALA A 71 -7.98 -11.41 11.77
CA ALA A 71 -6.87 -11.36 10.82
C ALA A 71 -6.94 -10.13 9.89
N GLY A 72 -8.14 -9.69 9.49
CA GLY A 72 -8.34 -8.48 8.70
C GLY A 72 -7.96 -7.23 9.48
N LYS A 73 -8.41 -7.12 10.74
CA LYS A 73 -8.07 -6.02 11.64
C LYS A 73 -6.56 -5.95 11.89
N GLU A 74 -5.89 -7.08 12.09
CA GLU A 74 -4.43 -7.10 12.26
C GLU A 74 -3.70 -6.67 10.98
N ARG A 75 -4.15 -7.11 9.81
CA ARG A 75 -3.57 -6.72 8.52
C ARG A 75 -3.74 -5.23 8.25
N GLU A 76 -4.89 -4.65 8.60
CA GLU A 76 -5.15 -3.22 8.49
C GLU A 76 -4.26 -2.42 9.46
N ARG A 77 -4.10 -2.89 10.69
CA ARG A 77 -3.16 -2.31 11.67
C ARG A 77 -1.72 -2.31 11.15
N LEU A 78 -1.26 -3.43 10.59
CA LEU A 78 0.09 -3.55 10.02
C LEU A 78 0.27 -2.64 8.80
N ARG A 79 -0.74 -2.52 7.94
CA ARG A 79 -0.72 -1.59 6.80
C ARG A 79 -0.66 -0.13 7.24
N ALA A 80 -1.47 0.26 8.22
CA ALA A 80 -1.43 1.61 8.78
C ALA A 80 -0.05 1.93 9.38
N ARG A 81 0.54 0.97 10.10
CA ARG A 81 1.90 1.11 10.64
C ARG A 81 2.97 1.23 9.55
N ALA A 82 2.87 0.44 8.48
CA ALA A 82 3.78 0.50 7.35
C ALA A 82 3.67 1.84 6.60
N LEU A 83 2.45 2.33 6.38
CA LEU A 83 2.20 3.62 5.75
C LEU A 83 2.75 4.77 6.60
N ALA A 84 2.48 4.76 7.91
CA ALA A 84 3.02 5.76 8.84
C ALA A 84 4.57 5.78 8.83
N LYS A 85 5.20 4.61 8.75
CA LYS A 85 6.67 4.52 8.62
C LYS A 85 7.16 5.13 7.31
N ALA A 86 6.54 4.81 6.18
CA ALA A 86 6.92 5.33 4.87
C ALA A 86 6.79 6.87 4.76
N THR A 87 5.77 7.45 5.41
CA THR A 87 5.56 8.91 5.44
C THR A 87 6.55 9.65 6.36
N VAL A 88 7.10 8.97 7.37
CA VAL A 88 8.09 9.57 8.27
C VAL A 88 9.49 9.58 7.64
N ASP A 89 9.83 8.56 6.85
CA ASP A 89 11.16 8.44 6.23
C ASP A 89 11.35 9.38 5.03
N SER A 90 10.28 9.69 4.28
CA SER A 90 10.33 10.62 3.15
C SER A 90 10.69 12.07 3.55
N ALA A 91 10.44 12.46 4.81
CA ALA A 91 10.87 13.75 5.37
C ALA A 91 12.26 13.69 6.05
N LYS A 92 12.81 12.48 6.28
CA LYS A 92 14.07 12.24 7.02
C LYS A 92 15.24 11.80 6.15
N ALA A 93 15.02 11.48 4.87
CA ALA A 93 16.12 11.10 3.97
C ALA A 93 17.10 12.26 3.69
N ALA A 94 16.69 13.51 3.93
CA ALA A 94 17.54 14.67 3.81
C ALA A 94 18.30 14.94 5.12
N HIS A 95 19.59 14.60 5.15
CA HIS A 95 20.50 14.98 6.24
C HIS A 95 20.53 16.50 6.37
N ARG A 96 20.34 17.03 7.58
CA ARG A 96 20.43 18.48 7.81
C ARG A 96 21.88 18.94 7.75
N THR A 97 22.13 20.05 7.06
CA THR A 97 23.43 20.72 7.02
C THR A 97 23.25 22.23 7.09
N THR A 98 24.21 22.90 7.72
CA THR A 98 24.34 24.37 7.74
C THR A 98 25.54 24.87 6.95
N GLU A 99 26.22 23.97 6.23
CA GLU A 99 27.47 24.25 5.51
C GLU A 99 27.24 24.94 4.16
N HIS A 100 26.02 24.87 3.63
CA HIS A 100 25.67 25.42 2.33
C HIS A 100 24.59 26.49 2.46
N ALA A 101 24.90 27.70 1.99
CA ALA A 101 23.92 28.78 1.91
C ALA A 101 23.03 28.59 0.66
N CYS A 102 21.74 28.80 0.82
CA CYS A 102 20.79 28.77 -0.28
C CYS A 102 21.08 29.91 -1.28
N PRO A 103 21.24 29.62 -2.59
CA PRO A 103 21.51 30.67 -3.58
C PRO A 103 20.33 31.61 -3.81
N ALA A 104 19.11 31.22 -3.43
CA ALA A 104 17.91 32.03 -3.62
C ALA A 104 17.60 32.99 -2.44
N CYS A 105 17.84 32.56 -1.19
CA CYS A 105 17.47 33.35 -0.01
C CYS A 105 18.60 33.61 0.98
N GLY A 106 19.79 33.00 0.78
CA GLY A 106 20.93 33.14 1.68
C GLY A 106 20.83 32.36 3.00
N ALA A 107 19.70 31.73 3.30
CA ALA A 107 19.53 30.90 4.49
C ALA A 107 20.48 29.69 4.48
N LYS A 108 20.93 29.28 5.67
CA LYS A 108 21.86 28.15 5.82
C LYS A 108 21.19 26.82 6.20
N ASP A 109 19.90 26.81 6.58
CA ASP A 109 19.21 25.56 6.91
C ASP A 109 18.83 24.80 5.63
N ALA A 110 19.66 23.81 5.26
CA ALA A 110 19.46 22.97 4.09
C ALA A 110 19.39 21.49 4.48
N GLY A 111 18.61 20.72 3.75
CA GLY A 111 18.68 19.25 3.73
C GLY A 111 19.48 18.79 2.53
N TYR A 112 20.33 17.77 2.65
CA TYR A 112 21.02 17.16 1.52
C TYR A 112 20.67 15.67 1.37
N THR A 113 20.60 15.24 0.13
CA THR A 113 20.43 13.84 -0.31
C THR A 113 21.49 13.55 -1.35
N TYR A 114 22.17 12.40 -1.25
CA TYR A 114 23.11 11.97 -2.29
C TYR A 114 22.35 11.63 -3.57
N VAL A 115 22.76 12.24 -4.68
CA VAL A 115 22.20 12.03 -6.02
C VAL A 115 23.35 11.58 -6.91
N GLY A 116 23.74 10.32 -6.77
CA GLY A 116 24.92 9.77 -7.44
C GLY A 116 25.82 9.06 -6.44
N GLY A 117 25.73 7.73 -6.42
CA GLY A 117 26.43 6.87 -5.48
C GLY A 117 25.86 5.46 -5.41
N GLU A 118 24.65 5.23 -5.93
CA GLU A 118 24.22 3.87 -6.26
C GLU A 118 24.81 3.52 -7.62
N ARG A 119 26.11 3.22 -7.63
CA ARG A 119 26.73 2.52 -8.73
C ARG A 119 25.99 1.19 -8.82
N ASP A 120 25.23 1.00 -9.89
CA ASP A 120 24.67 -0.28 -10.27
C ASP A 120 25.89 -1.18 -10.50
N ILE A 121 26.37 -1.90 -9.46
CA ILE A 121 27.52 -2.81 -9.54
C ILE A 121 27.10 -3.96 -10.44
N ARG A 122 27.11 -3.72 -11.75
CA ARG A 122 27.01 -4.76 -12.75
C ARG A 122 28.35 -5.47 -12.75
N LYS A 123 28.29 -6.81 -12.76
CA LYS A 123 29.40 -7.78 -12.66
C LYS A 123 30.60 -7.57 -13.61
N ALA A 124 30.63 -6.53 -14.45
CA ALA A 124 31.69 -6.24 -15.39
C ALA A 124 32.84 -5.39 -14.80
N GLU A 125 32.69 -4.76 -13.64
CA GLU A 125 33.73 -3.88 -13.06
C GLU A 125 34.88 -4.61 -12.34
N VAL A 126 34.93 -5.95 -12.34
CA VAL A 126 35.94 -6.70 -11.59
C VAL A 126 37.31 -6.72 -12.29
N TRP A 127 37.39 -6.40 -13.59
CA TRP A 127 38.66 -6.45 -14.32
C TRP A 127 38.82 -5.27 -15.28
N GLY A 128 39.28 -4.13 -14.72
CA GLY A 128 40.06 -3.09 -15.38
C GLY A 128 39.61 -2.61 -16.76
N THR A 129 38.88 -1.49 -16.80
CA THR A 129 39.08 -0.28 -17.64
C THR A 129 37.75 0.48 -17.74
N GLY A 130 37.52 1.36 -16.78
CA GLY A 130 36.41 2.31 -16.80
C GLY A 130 36.90 3.64 -16.26
N ALA A 131 37.52 4.43 -17.13
CA ALA A 131 37.84 5.82 -16.84
C ALA A 131 36.52 6.59 -16.71
N GLY A 132 36.32 7.25 -15.57
CA GLY A 132 35.14 8.07 -15.30
C GLY A 132 34.77 8.07 -13.83
N SER A 133 35.59 8.71 -12.99
CA SER A 133 35.15 9.12 -11.65
C SER A 133 34.24 10.33 -11.81
N GLU A 134 32.98 10.10 -12.17
CA GLU A 134 31.95 11.11 -11.92
C GLU A 134 31.82 11.24 -10.40
N GLY A 135 32.12 12.43 -9.87
CA GLY A 135 32.16 12.70 -8.44
C GLY A 135 30.81 12.42 -7.77
N VAL A 136 30.83 12.16 -6.46
CA VAL A 136 29.61 12.02 -5.66
C VAL A 136 28.88 13.37 -5.69
N GLN A 137 27.68 13.41 -6.26
CA GLN A 137 26.86 14.62 -6.25
C GLN A 137 25.86 14.57 -5.10
N ILE A 138 25.60 15.72 -4.49
CA ILE A 138 24.53 15.91 -3.50
C ILE A 138 23.50 16.88 -4.04
N GLN A 139 22.23 16.52 -3.91
CA GLN A 139 21.12 17.46 -4.06
C GLN A 139 20.82 18.07 -2.71
N LEU A 140 20.85 19.39 -2.65
CA LEU A 140 20.52 20.23 -1.51
C LEU A 140 19.12 20.81 -1.71
N GLU A 141 18.35 20.92 -0.63
CA GLU A 141 17.06 21.60 -0.59
C GLU A 141 17.02 22.55 0.61
N CYS A 142 16.75 23.83 0.36
CA CYS A 142 16.57 24.83 1.41
C CYS A 142 15.28 24.56 2.18
N ARG A 143 15.35 24.57 3.51
CA ARG A 143 14.17 24.36 4.37
C ARG A 143 13.31 25.61 4.55
N GLU A 144 13.85 26.80 4.26
CA GLU A 144 13.11 28.06 4.34
C GLU A 144 12.34 28.36 3.06
N CYS A 145 13.01 28.41 1.91
CA CYS A 145 12.38 28.79 0.63
C CYS A 145 12.10 27.62 -0.31
N ARG A 146 12.42 26.37 0.09
CA ARG A 146 12.22 25.15 -0.70
C ARG A 146 12.97 25.11 -2.04
N HIS A 147 13.94 26.00 -2.24
CA HIS A 147 14.80 25.98 -3.41
C HIS A 147 15.75 24.78 -3.36
N ALA A 148 15.84 24.02 -4.45
CA ALA A 148 16.72 22.86 -4.57
C ALA A 148 17.83 23.09 -5.61
N TRP A 149 19.04 22.66 -5.29
CA TRP A 149 20.22 22.77 -6.17
C TRP A 149 21.15 21.58 -5.99
N VAL A 150 21.98 21.29 -6.98
CA VAL A 150 22.95 20.17 -6.95
C VAL A 150 24.35 20.73 -6.76
N LYS A 151 25.18 20.03 -5.98
CA LYS A 151 26.59 20.37 -5.77
C LYS A 151 27.43 19.09 -5.80
N ASP A 152 28.60 19.15 -6.44
CA ASP A 152 29.60 18.09 -6.36
C ASP A 152 30.26 18.09 -4.97
N VAL A 153 30.52 16.91 -4.42
CA VAL A 153 31.27 16.74 -3.17
C VAL A 153 32.75 16.63 -3.55
N ASP A 154 33.52 17.67 -3.23
CA ASP A 154 34.99 17.71 -3.36
C ASP A 154 35.68 16.77 -2.36
#